data_AF-A0A453FNX8-F1
#
_entry.id   AF-A0A453FNX8-F1
#
_cell.length_a   1.000
_cell.length_b   1.000
_cell.length_c   1.000
_cell.angle_alpha   90.00
_cell.angle_beta   90.00
_cell.angle_gamma   90.00
#
_symmetry.space_group_name_H-M   'P 1'
#
loop_
_entity.id
_entity.type
_entity.pdbx_description
1 polymer ?
#
loop_
_entity_poly.entity_id
_entity_poly.type
_entity_poly.pdbx_seq_one_letter_code
_entity_poly.pdbx_strand_id
1 'polypeptide(L)'
;MDRRNHGAHGGGKIRIGVCVMEKKVSCSPMEQILERLHAFGEFEIIIFGDKVILEDPIESWPLCDCLIAFYSAGYPLEKAEKYAVLRRPFLVNELDPQYLLHDRSKVYEHLKLFGVPVPTYAVVRREHPNQELNYFIEQDDFIEIHGKRFCKPFVEKPIDGN
;
A
#
# COMPACT_ATOMS: atom_id res chain seq x y z
N MET A 1 -25.84 -34.89 16.04
CA MET A 1 -26.00 -34.05 14.83
C MET A 1 -24.71 -33.31 14.60
N ASP A 2 -24.02 -33.77 13.55
CA ASP A 2 -22.84 -33.25 12.85
C ASP A 2 -21.60 -32.79 13.62
N ARG A 3 -20.82 -33.82 13.99
CA ARG A 3 -19.35 -33.75 14.03
C ARG A 3 -18.87 -33.38 12.62
N ARG A 4 -18.46 -32.13 12.39
CA ARG A 4 -17.71 -31.79 11.18
C ARG A 4 -16.35 -32.47 11.24
N ASN A 5 -16.20 -33.41 10.32
CA ASN A 5 -15.04 -34.23 10.06
C ASN A 5 -13.82 -33.32 9.83
N HIS A 6 -12.87 -33.28 10.76
CA HIS A 6 -11.51 -32.79 10.45
C HIS A 6 -10.86 -33.85 9.57
N GLY A 7 -11.10 -33.72 8.27
CA GLY A 7 -10.36 -34.45 7.25
C GLY A 7 -8.89 -34.05 7.36
N ALA A 8 -8.06 -35.03 7.71
CA ALA A 8 -6.62 -34.96 7.53
C ALA A 8 -6.32 -34.63 6.06
N HIS A 9 -5.82 -33.43 5.79
CA HIS A 9 -5.13 -33.14 4.53
C HIS A 9 -3.65 -33.50 4.72
N GLY A 10 -3.15 -34.38 3.85
CA GLY A 10 -1.71 -34.68 3.75
C GLY A 10 -0.94 -33.37 3.57
N GLY A 11 0.07 -33.15 4.42
CA GLY A 11 0.72 -31.86 4.65
C GLY A 11 1.48 -31.33 3.45
N GLY A 12 0.80 -30.52 2.63
CA GLY A 12 1.44 -29.60 1.69
C GLY A 12 1.92 -28.34 2.41
N LYS A 13 2.99 -27.72 1.90
CA LYS A 13 3.47 -26.42 2.38
C LYS A 13 2.44 -25.33 2.07
N ILE A 14 2.33 -24.33 2.93
CA ILE A 14 1.48 -23.15 2.69
C ILE A 14 2.15 -22.28 1.64
N ARG A 15 1.45 -21.95 0.56
CA ARG A 15 1.98 -21.14 -0.54
C ARG A 15 1.80 -19.65 -0.28
N ILE A 16 2.90 -18.93 -0.18
CA ILE A 16 2.94 -17.48 -0.04
C ILE A 16 3.24 -16.87 -1.41
N GLY A 17 2.25 -16.22 -2.01
CA GLY A 17 2.41 -15.44 -3.22
C GLY A 17 3.00 -14.07 -2.89
N VAL A 18 4.14 -13.73 -3.49
CA VAL A 18 4.75 -12.41 -3.42
C VAL A 18 4.46 -11.69 -4.73
N CYS A 19 3.46 -10.83 -4.71
CA CYS A 19 2.96 -10.10 -5.86
C CYS A 19 3.32 -8.62 -5.74
N VAL A 20 4.56 -8.29 -6.07
CA VAL A 20 5.10 -6.92 -6.07
C VAL A 20 6.06 -6.76 -7.24
N MET A 21 6.35 -5.51 -7.62
CA MET A 21 7.32 -5.21 -8.69
C MET A 21 8.69 -5.82 -8.35
N GLU A 22 9.40 -6.33 -9.34
CA GLU A 22 10.67 -7.07 -9.17
C GLU A 22 11.75 -6.28 -8.41
N LYS A 23 11.80 -4.95 -8.62
CA LYS A 23 12.68 -4.03 -7.87
C LYS A 23 12.45 -4.05 -6.34
N LYS A 24 11.26 -4.48 -5.89
CA LYS A 24 10.92 -4.62 -4.47
C LYS A 24 11.23 -6.02 -3.95
N VAL A 25 11.13 -7.05 -4.79
CA VAL A 25 11.50 -8.42 -4.40
C VAL A 25 13.01 -8.57 -4.24
N SER A 26 13.78 -8.00 -5.16
CA SER A 26 15.25 -8.07 -5.19
C SER A 26 15.96 -7.10 -4.23
N CYS A 27 15.21 -6.42 -3.35
CA CYS A 27 15.83 -5.56 -2.36
C CYS A 27 16.34 -6.40 -1.18
N SER A 28 17.54 -6.09 -0.68
CA SER A 28 18.19 -6.82 0.42
C SER A 28 17.26 -7.07 1.63
N PRO A 29 16.42 -6.11 2.08
CA PRO A 29 15.47 -6.39 3.16
C PRO A 29 14.45 -7.49 2.83
N MET A 30 13.90 -7.50 1.61
CA MET A 30 12.90 -8.48 1.19
C MET A 30 13.53 -9.87 1.03
N GLU A 31 14.72 -9.96 0.42
CA GLU A 31 15.47 -11.21 0.31
C GLU A 31 15.71 -11.84 1.70
N GLN A 32 16.15 -11.04 2.67
CA GLN A 32 16.37 -11.53 4.05
C GLN A 32 15.09 -12.01 4.74
N ILE A 33 13.94 -11.38 4.47
CA ILE A 33 12.65 -11.82 4.99
C ILE A 33 12.23 -13.14 4.34
N LEU A 34 12.33 -13.25 3.01
CA LEU A 34 11.94 -14.45 2.27
C LEU A 34 12.85 -15.64 2.58
N GLU A 35 14.16 -15.43 2.73
CA GLU A 35 15.10 -16.49 3.16
C GLU A 35 14.72 -17.05 4.52
N ARG A 36 14.36 -16.17 5.48
CA ARG A 36 13.93 -16.60 6.82
C ARG A 36 12.62 -17.35 6.76
N LEU A 37 11.63 -16.87 6.00
CA LEU A 37 10.35 -17.57 5.79
C LEU A 37 10.56 -18.95 5.17
N HIS A 38 11.43 -19.06 4.16
CA HIS A 38 11.76 -20.34 3.54
C HIS A 38 12.46 -21.29 4.52
N ALA A 39 13.33 -20.79 5.39
CA ALA A 39 14.06 -21.58 6.38
C ALA A 39 13.15 -22.25 7.44
N PHE A 40 11.92 -21.75 7.68
CA PHE A 40 10.94 -22.44 8.54
C PHE A 40 10.49 -23.79 7.96
N GLY A 41 10.62 -24.01 6.64
CA GLY A 41 10.30 -25.28 5.99
C GLY A 41 8.80 -25.54 5.75
N GLU A 42 7.91 -24.78 6.39
CA GLU A 42 6.45 -24.89 6.28
C GLU A 42 5.86 -24.14 5.08
N PHE A 43 6.62 -23.21 4.49
CA PHE A 43 6.16 -22.31 3.44
C PHE A 43 6.82 -22.62 2.09
N GLU A 44 6.03 -22.45 1.02
CA GLU A 44 6.48 -22.38 -0.37
C GLU A 44 6.30 -20.95 -0.85
N ILE A 45 7.38 -20.28 -1.25
CA ILE A 45 7.34 -18.88 -1.68
C ILE A 45 7.26 -18.84 -3.21
N ILE A 46 6.23 -18.18 -3.73
CA ILE A 46 5.98 -18.04 -5.17
C ILE A 46 6.05 -16.55 -5.51
N ILE A 47 7.11 -16.15 -6.22
CA ILE A 47 7.27 -14.76 -6.68
C ILE A 47 6.54 -14.59 -8.00
N PHE A 48 5.68 -13.58 -8.08
CA PHE A 48 4.97 -13.25 -9.32
C PHE A 48 5.87 -12.27 -10.08
N GLY A 49 6.38 -12.68 -11.24
CA GLY A 49 7.26 -11.83 -12.04
C GLY A 49 6.53 -10.65 -12.68
N ASP A 50 7.28 -9.59 -13.03
CA ASP A 50 6.71 -8.37 -13.63
C ASP A 50 5.86 -8.66 -14.86
N LYS A 51 6.29 -9.57 -15.74
CA LYS A 51 5.49 -9.99 -16.90
C LYS A 51 4.11 -10.52 -16.49
N VAL A 52 4.05 -11.37 -15.46
CA VAL A 52 2.80 -11.95 -14.97
C VAL A 52 1.91 -10.83 -14.42
N ILE A 53 2.47 -9.97 -13.56
CA ILE A 53 1.73 -8.91 -12.89
C ILE A 53 1.21 -7.87 -13.89
N LEU A 54 2.03 -7.48 -14.88
CA LEU A 54 1.71 -6.41 -15.82
C LEU A 54 0.89 -6.92 -17.02
N GLU A 55 1.33 -7.99 -17.67
CA GLU A 55 0.84 -8.41 -18.98
C GLU A 55 -0.21 -9.52 -18.89
N ASP A 56 0.01 -10.53 -18.05
CA ASP A 56 -0.83 -11.72 -18.05
C ASP A 56 -2.20 -11.46 -17.41
N PRO A 57 -3.27 -12.16 -17.86
CA PRO A 57 -4.59 -12.11 -17.24
C PRO A 57 -4.55 -12.72 -15.83
N ILE A 58 -5.36 -12.19 -14.90
CA ILE A 58 -5.35 -12.60 -13.48
C ILE A 58 -5.69 -14.09 -13.27
N GLU A 59 -6.40 -14.69 -14.22
CA GLU A 59 -6.77 -16.10 -14.22
C GLU A 59 -5.55 -17.01 -14.41
N SER A 60 -4.49 -16.53 -15.08
CA SER A 60 -3.25 -17.31 -15.29
C SER A 60 -2.18 -17.05 -14.22
N TRP A 61 -2.44 -16.15 -13.26
CA TRP A 61 -1.49 -15.89 -12.18
C TRP A 61 -1.32 -17.12 -11.28
N PRO A 62 -0.14 -17.32 -10.66
CA PRO A 62 0.11 -18.45 -9.78
C PRO A 62 -0.89 -18.50 -8.62
N LEU A 63 -1.30 -19.70 -8.21
CA LEU A 63 -2.16 -19.89 -7.04
C LEU A 63 -1.36 -19.79 -5.75
N CYS A 64 -1.89 -19.10 -4.76
CA CYS A 64 -1.32 -19.00 -3.42
C CYS A 64 -2.41 -19.07 -2.35
N ASP A 65 -2.02 -19.50 -1.15
CA ASP A 65 -2.92 -19.57 0.01
C ASP A 65 -2.89 -18.24 0.79
N CYS A 66 -1.74 -17.55 0.74
CA CYS A 66 -1.47 -16.25 1.33
C CYS A 66 -0.88 -15.32 0.27
N LEU A 67 -1.24 -14.03 0.28
CA LEU A 67 -0.75 -13.02 -0.66
C LEU A 67 -0.10 -11.85 0.08
N ILE A 68 1.17 -11.60 -0.25
CA ILE A 68 1.88 -10.37 0.08
C ILE A 68 1.88 -9.51 -1.18
N ALA A 69 1.17 -8.39 -1.13
CA ALA A 69 1.04 -7.46 -2.24
C ALA A 69 0.99 -6.04 -1.70
N PHE A 70 1.84 -5.17 -2.26
CA PHE A 70 1.86 -3.76 -1.91
C PHE A 70 2.24 -2.91 -3.12
N TYR A 71 1.60 -1.75 -3.21
CA TYR A 71 1.81 -0.81 -4.29
C TYR A 71 3.24 -0.25 -4.29
N SER A 72 3.73 -0.03 -5.51
CA SER A 72 4.87 0.82 -5.80
C SER A 72 4.67 1.44 -7.18
N ALA A 73 5.47 2.45 -7.54
CA ALA A 73 5.35 3.11 -8.85
C ALA A 73 5.32 2.08 -10.01
N GLY A 74 4.23 2.10 -10.78
CA GLY A 74 3.99 1.19 -11.91
C GLY A 74 3.24 -0.11 -11.57
N TYR A 75 2.97 -0.40 -10.29
CA TYR A 75 2.26 -1.60 -9.87
C TYR A 75 0.75 -1.53 -10.17
N PRO A 76 0.14 -2.55 -10.80
CA PRO A 76 -1.27 -2.55 -11.16
C PRO A 76 -2.14 -3.02 -9.98
N LEU A 77 -2.35 -2.14 -9.00
CA LEU A 77 -3.11 -2.45 -7.78
C LEU A 77 -4.51 -3.02 -8.08
N GLU A 78 -5.21 -2.44 -9.06
CA GLU A 78 -6.54 -2.91 -9.47
C GLU A 78 -6.53 -4.38 -9.98
N LYS A 79 -5.45 -4.80 -10.67
CA LYS A 79 -5.33 -6.21 -11.09
C LYS A 79 -5.12 -7.13 -9.88
N ALA A 80 -4.32 -6.71 -8.91
CA ALA A 80 -4.09 -7.45 -7.69
C ALA A 80 -5.38 -7.61 -6.87
N GLU A 81 -6.22 -6.57 -6.81
CA GLU A 81 -7.54 -6.63 -6.17
C GLU A 81 -8.47 -7.63 -6.86
N LYS A 82 -8.56 -7.59 -8.20
CA LYS A 82 -9.36 -8.56 -8.96
C LYS A 82 -8.85 -9.99 -8.76
N TYR A 83 -7.53 -10.19 -8.71
CA TYR A 83 -6.93 -11.48 -8.36
C TYR A 83 -7.34 -11.92 -6.94
N ALA A 84 -7.27 -11.03 -5.95
CA ALA A 84 -7.66 -11.32 -4.57
C ALA A 84 -9.15 -11.70 -4.45
N VAL A 85 -10.04 -11.01 -5.18
CA VAL A 85 -11.47 -11.37 -5.25
C VAL A 85 -11.68 -12.74 -5.92
N LEU A 86 -10.96 -13.01 -7.02
CA LEU A 86 -11.09 -14.25 -7.77
C LEU A 86 -10.60 -15.47 -6.96
N ARG A 87 -9.43 -15.36 -6.34
CA ARG A 87 -8.73 -16.48 -5.70
C ARG A 87 -8.95 -16.57 -4.19
N ARG A 88 -9.36 -15.47 -3.55
CA ARG A 88 -9.60 -15.36 -2.10
C ARG A 88 -8.43 -15.88 -1.24
N PRO A 89 -7.16 -15.49 -1.50
CA PRO A 89 -6.06 -15.80 -0.60
C PRO A 89 -6.22 -15.03 0.71
N PHE A 90 -5.52 -15.47 1.76
CA PHE A 90 -5.32 -14.64 2.94
C PHE A 90 -4.43 -13.43 2.58
N LEU A 91 -4.93 -12.21 2.77
CA LEU A 91 -4.16 -11.00 2.49
C LEU A 91 -3.33 -10.61 3.72
N VAL A 92 -1.99 -10.56 3.56
CA VAL A 92 -1.12 -10.03 4.63
C VAL A 92 -1.29 -8.51 4.75
N ASN A 93 -1.46 -7.85 3.62
CA ASN A 93 -1.77 -6.44 3.51
C ASN A 93 -3.07 -6.29 2.74
N GLU A 94 -4.06 -5.62 3.33
CA GLU A 94 -5.24 -5.21 2.60
C GLU A 94 -4.86 -4.33 1.41
N LEU A 95 -5.54 -4.51 0.28
CA LEU A 95 -5.21 -3.83 -0.98
C LEU A 95 -5.88 -2.47 -1.10
N ASP A 96 -7.19 -2.39 -0.81
CA ASP A 96 -7.99 -1.16 -0.95
C ASP A 96 -7.44 0.02 -0.11
N PRO A 97 -7.01 -0.16 1.16
CA PRO A 97 -6.44 0.93 1.94
C PRO A 97 -5.15 1.51 1.36
N GLN A 98 -4.48 0.83 0.42
CA GLN A 98 -3.24 1.34 -0.17
C GLN A 98 -3.50 2.58 -1.05
N TYR A 99 -4.69 2.72 -1.64
CA TYR A 99 -5.07 3.95 -2.34
C TYR A 99 -5.09 5.17 -1.42
N LEU A 100 -5.47 4.98 -0.15
CA LEU A 100 -5.46 6.05 0.85
C LEU A 100 -4.05 6.55 1.14
N LEU A 101 -3.04 5.67 1.04
CA LEU A 101 -1.64 6.02 1.28
C LEU A 101 -1.05 6.96 0.22
N HIS A 102 -1.69 7.07 -0.96
CA HIS A 102 -1.25 7.97 -2.04
C HIS A 102 -1.67 9.43 -1.83
N ASP A 103 -2.59 9.72 -0.90
CA ASP A 103 -3.00 11.09 -0.60
C ASP A 103 -2.65 11.45 0.84
N ARG A 104 -1.62 12.28 1.02
CA ARG A 104 -1.14 12.69 2.34
C ARG A 104 -2.23 13.39 3.15
N SER A 105 -3.15 14.12 2.51
CA SER A 105 -4.24 14.76 3.23
C SER A 105 -5.20 13.73 3.83
N LYS A 106 -5.53 12.68 3.08
CA LYS A 106 -6.37 11.57 3.56
C LYS A 106 -5.68 10.76 4.66
N VAL A 107 -4.38 10.51 4.53
CA VAL A 107 -3.60 9.86 5.60
C VAL A 107 -3.71 10.65 6.91
N TYR A 108 -3.53 11.97 6.86
CA TYR A 108 -3.61 12.82 8.06
C TYR A 108 -5.03 12.90 8.64
N GLU A 109 -6.07 12.93 7.79
CA GLU A 109 -7.46 12.86 8.21
C GLU A 109 -7.76 11.53 8.91
N HIS A 110 -7.27 10.42 8.36
CA HIS A 110 -7.43 9.09 8.94
C HIS A 110 -6.72 8.97 10.29
N LEU A 111 -5.47 9.44 10.39
CA LEU A 111 -4.74 9.47 11.66
C LEU A 111 -5.47 10.29 12.74
N LYS A 112 -5.98 11.47 12.37
CA LYS A 112 -6.80 12.30 13.28
C LYS A 112 -8.07 11.60 13.73
N LEU A 113 -8.77 10.90 12.83
CA LEU A 113 -9.99 10.15 13.14
C LEU A 113 -9.75 9.11 14.25
N PHE A 114 -8.59 8.47 14.24
CA PHE A 114 -8.18 7.50 15.26
C PHE A 114 -7.47 8.12 16.48
N GLY A 115 -7.48 9.45 16.59
CA GLY A 115 -6.87 10.16 17.72
C GLY A 115 -5.34 10.10 17.74
N VAL A 116 -4.70 9.76 16.63
CA VAL A 116 -3.24 9.79 16.50
C VAL A 116 -2.80 11.24 16.35
N PRO A 117 -1.93 11.76 17.24
CA PRO A 117 -1.43 13.13 17.11
C PRO A 117 -0.66 13.33 15.80
N VAL A 118 -1.03 14.37 15.06
CA VAL A 118 -0.32 14.80 13.84
C VAL A 118 0.13 16.25 13.97
N PRO A 119 1.20 16.66 13.27
CA PRO A 119 1.57 18.07 13.22
C PRO A 119 0.41 18.94 12.76
N THR A 120 0.31 20.14 13.32
CA THR A 120 -0.61 21.17 12.84
C THR A 120 -0.38 21.39 11.35
N TYR A 121 -1.39 21.12 10.53
CA TYR A 121 -1.31 21.28 9.07
C TYR A 121 -2.51 22.06 8.52
N ALA A 122 -2.39 22.46 7.26
CA ALA A 122 -3.45 22.95 6.39
C ALA A 122 -3.17 22.42 4.97
N VAL A 123 -4.21 22.33 4.13
CA VAL A 123 -4.09 21.80 2.76
C VAL A 123 -4.42 22.92 1.79
N VAL A 124 -3.53 23.13 0.82
CA VAL A 124 -3.72 24.09 -0.27
C VAL A 124 -3.84 23.30 -1.57
N ARG A 125 -5.00 23.35 -2.21
CA ARG A 125 -5.23 22.73 -3.53
C ARG A 125 -5.18 23.82 -4.59
N ARG A 126 -4.40 23.60 -5.66
CA ARG A 126 -4.31 24.46 -6.83
C ARG A 126 -4.63 23.64 -8.08
N GLU A 127 -5.42 24.19 -8.98
CA GLU A 127 -5.78 23.59 -10.27
C GLU A 127 -4.63 23.70 -11.28
N HIS A 128 -3.84 24.77 -11.18
CA HIS A 128 -2.67 25.01 -12.00
C HIS A 128 -1.53 25.66 -11.18
N PRO A 129 -0.27 25.60 -11.65
CA PRO A 129 0.86 26.25 -10.98
C PRO A 129 0.58 27.73 -10.71
N ASN A 130 1.01 28.22 -9.55
CA ASN A 130 0.92 29.62 -9.13
C ASN A 130 -0.51 30.21 -9.16
N GLN A 131 -1.56 29.38 -9.04
CA GLN A 131 -2.91 29.88 -8.87
C GLN A 131 -3.01 30.77 -7.63
N GLU A 132 -3.48 32.00 -7.82
CA GLU A 132 -3.86 32.89 -6.72
C GLU A 132 -5.12 32.35 -6.04
N LEU A 133 -5.06 32.23 -4.71
CA LEU A 133 -6.16 31.70 -3.91
C LEU A 133 -6.52 32.74 -2.86
N ASN A 134 -7.80 33.12 -2.79
CA ASN A 134 -8.29 34.12 -1.84
C ASN A 134 -8.10 33.73 -0.35
N TYR A 135 -7.86 32.46 -0.06
CA TYR A 135 -7.62 31.92 1.28
C TYR A 135 -6.14 31.62 1.58
N PHE A 136 -5.23 31.91 0.66
CA PHE A 136 -3.79 31.70 0.81
C PHE A 136 -3.06 33.04 0.75
N ILE A 137 -2.33 33.37 1.80
CA ILE A 137 -1.49 34.57 1.86
C ILE A 137 -0.06 34.12 2.17
N GLU A 138 0.89 34.59 1.37
CA GLU A 138 2.32 34.36 1.58
C GLU A 138 3.02 35.68 1.89
N GLN A 139 3.87 35.67 2.91
CA GLN A 139 4.66 36.80 3.39
C GLN A 139 6.09 36.30 3.71
N ASP A 140 7.01 37.23 3.95
CA ASP A 140 8.44 36.89 4.12
C ASP A 140 8.70 35.88 5.24
N ASP A 141 7.99 35.97 6.37
CA ASP A 141 8.23 35.12 7.56
C ASP A 141 7.09 34.15 7.89
N PHE A 142 6.00 34.16 7.13
CA PHE A 142 4.85 33.29 7.40
C PHE A 142 3.97 33.05 6.18
N ILE A 143 3.16 32.01 6.28
CA ILE A 143 2.01 31.77 5.40
C ILE A 143 0.72 31.75 6.22
N GLU A 144 -0.39 32.10 5.59
CA GLU A 144 -1.72 32.01 6.18
C GLU A 144 -2.66 31.25 5.25
N ILE A 145 -3.33 30.23 5.79
CA ILE A 145 -4.24 29.35 5.06
C ILE A 145 -5.57 29.32 5.80
N HIS A 146 -6.65 29.82 5.20
CA HIS A 146 -7.97 29.94 5.84
C HIS A 146 -7.91 30.64 7.23
N GLY A 147 -7.15 31.73 7.35
CA GLY A 147 -6.98 32.46 8.62
C GLY A 147 -6.00 31.81 9.61
N LYS A 148 -5.45 30.63 9.29
CA LYS A 148 -4.49 29.93 10.13
C LYS A 148 -3.06 30.25 9.71
N ARG A 149 -2.33 30.91 10.61
CA ARG A 149 -0.96 31.36 10.38
C ARG A 149 0.08 30.28 10.73
N PHE A 150 1.07 30.12 9.85
CA PHE A 150 2.24 29.27 10.06
C PHE A 150 3.50 30.13 9.87
N CYS A 151 4.21 30.40 10.96
CA CYS A 151 5.49 31.12 10.91
C CYS A 151 6.62 30.17 10.49
N LYS A 152 7.63 30.70 9.82
CA LYS A 152 8.86 29.95 9.52
C LYS A 152 9.56 29.56 10.84
N PRO A 153 10.15 28.35 10.93
CA PRO A 153 10.18 27.31 9.91
C PRO A 153 8.88 26.52 9.84
N PHE A 154 8.35 26.33 8.62
CA PHE A 154 7.26 25.40 8.32
C PHE A 154 7.69 24.42 7.22
N VAL A 155 6.93 23.33 7.06
CA VAL A 155 7.22 22.29 6.06
C VAL A 155 6.10 22.28 5.03
N GLU A 156 6.46 22.45 3.75
CA GLU A 156 5.57 22.21 2.62
C GLU A 156 5.81 20.81 2.07
N LYS A 157 4.73 20.09 1.78
CA LYS A 157 4.76 18.75 1.21
C LYS A 157 3.72 18.65 0.10
N PRO A 158 4.04 18.06 -1.07
CA PRO A 158 3.02 17.77 -2.08
C PRO A 158 1.93 16.86 -1.51
N ILE A 159 0.71 17.00 -2.02
CA ILE A 159 -0.44 16.18 -1.61
C ILE A 159 -0.23 14.72 -2.01
N ASP A 160 0.36 14.51 -3.20
CA ASP A 160 0.74 13.18 -3.66
C ASP A 160 1.78 12.56 -2.70
N GLY A 161 1.42 11.39 -2.18
CA GLY A 161 2.21 10.58 -1.28
C GLY A 161 3.12 9.58 -1.98
N ASN A 162 2.95 9.38 -3.29
CA ASN A 162 3.77 8.51 -4.12
C ASN A 162 5.14 9.12 -4.45
#